data_AF-A0A918DPY6-F1
#
_entry.id   AF-A0A918DPY6-F1
#
_cell.length_a   1.000
_cell.length_b   1.000
_cell.length_c   1.000
_cell.angle_alpha   90.00
_cell.angle_beta   90.00
_cell.angle_gamma   90.00
#
_symmetry.space_group_name_H-M   'P 1'
#
loop_
_entity.id
_entity.type
_entity.pdbx_description
1 polymer ?
#
loop_
_entity_poly.entity_id
_entity_poly.type
_entity_poly.pdbx_seq_one_letter_code
_entity_poly.pdbx_strand_id
1 'polypeptide(L)'
;MAPQFVAPYRKSDKNDHNDAEAICEACGRPNMRFVPIKTEEQQAVLMVHRVRSLMVGERTSLVNQIRGLLSEFGIVLPQGRCHVRSQLPGILEDAENELPVVAREVFANQYKRLCDLDRKIGEYDKRIEALAQADENAKRLMTLEGVGPITATALIATVGDVRTLKRQPAIFSLARACTQTVVNRWSSATWPDHQTWRRLSVNAADPRSSRCHALPDE
;
A
#
# COMPACT_ATOMS: atom_id res chain seq x y z
N MET A 1 8.33 -20.57 13.05
CA MET A 1 9.47 -20.14 13.90
C MET A 1 9.86 -18.71 13.51
N ALA A 2 10.30 -17.86 14.43
CA ALA A 2 10.68 -16.49 14.08
C ALA A 2 12.08 -16.45 13.42
N PRO A 3 12.30 -15.67 12.33
CA PRO A 3 13.58 -15.65 11.60
C PRO A 3 14.79 -15.25 12.47
N GLN A 4 14.58 -14.39 13.46
CA GLN A 4 15.60 -13.96 14.42
C GLN A 4 16.18 -15.11 15.26
N PHE A 5 15.43 -16.19 15.47
CA PHE A 5 15.91 -17.39 16.16
C PHE A 5 16.60 -18.37 15.22
N VAL A 6 16.45 -18.21 13.90
CA VAL A 6 17.13 -19.02 12.87
C VAL A 6 18.50 -18.41 12.53
N ALA A 7 18.59 -17.07 12.51
CA ALA A 7 19.79 -16.35 12.08
C ALA A 7 21.11 -16.81 12.75
N PRO A 8 21.15 -17.11 14.06
CA PRO A 8 22.39 -17.59 14.71
C PRO A 8 22.87 -18.96 14.23
N TYR A 9 22.01 -19.76 13.59
CA TYR A 9 22.34 -21.10 13.11
C TYR A 9 22.80 -21.12 11.65
N ARG A 10 22.83 -19.96 10.98
CA ARG A 10 23.31 -19.85 9.60
C ARG A 10 24.83 -19.75 9.57
N LYS A 11 25.49 -20.79 9.05
CA LYS A 11 26.95 -20.94 9.06
C LYS A 11 27.68 -20.18 7.95
N SER A 12 26.99 -19.79 6.88
CA SER A 12 27.59 -19.16 5.69
C SER A 12 26.63 -18.16 5.03
N ASP A 13 26.98 -17.63 3.85
CA ASP A 13 26.14 -16.72 3.10
C ASP A 13 24.76 -17.28 2.79
N LYS A 14 23.83 -16.35 2.50
CA LYS A 14 22.43 -16.66 2.24
C LYS A 14 22.28 -17.50 0.97
N ASN A 15 21.93 -18.76 1.16
CA ASN A 15 21.44 -19.65 0.11
C ASN A 15 20.34 -20.56 0.70
N ASP A 16 19.48 -21.12 -0.14
CA ASP A 16 18.30 -21.87 0.33
C ASP A 16 18.70 -23.14 1.10
N HIS A 17 19.83 -23.77 0.75
CA HIS A 17 20.36 -24.95 1.45
C HIS A 17 20.76 -24.63 2.90
N ASN A 18 21.54 -23.58 3.10
CA ASN A 18 22.02 -23.11 4.40
C ASN A 18 20.87 -22.57 5.24
N ASP A 19 19.89 -21.91 4.62
CA ASP A 19 18.69 -21.44 5.31
C ASP A 19 17.83 -22.64 5.78
N ALA A 20 17.68 -23.69 4.96
CA ALA A 20 16.99 -24.92 5.36
C ALA A 20 17.73 -25.67 6.49
N GLU A 21 19.06 -25.81 6.40
CA GLU A 21 19.89 -26.41 7.45
C GLU A 21 19.75 -25.64 8.78
N ALA A 22 19.83 -24.30 8.72
CA ALA A 22 19.67 -23.44 9.90
C ALA A 22 18.28 -23.56 10.52
N ILE A 23 17.22 -23.71 9.72
CA ILE A 23 15.85 -23.95 10.22
C ILE A 23 15.77 -25.32 10.90
N CYS A 24 16.28 -26.39 10.28
CA CYS A 24 16.27 -27.74 10.85
C CYS A 24 17.03 -27.80 12.18
N GLU A 25 18.22 -27.20 12.23
CA GLU A 25 19.06 -27.12 13.43
C GLU A 25 18.36 -26.37 14.57
N ALA A 26 17.72 -25.25 14.23
CA ALA A 26 16.97 -24.43 15.19
C ALA A 26 15.70 -25.16 15.69
N CYS A 27 14.99 -25.90 14.82
CA CYS A 27 13.81 -26.69 15.20
C CYS A 27 14.14 -27.79 16.24
N GLY A 28 15.35 -28.33 16.22
CA GLY A 28 15.79 -29.36 17.19
C GLY A 28 16.07 -28.83 18.60
N ARG A 29 16.04 -27.51 18.83
CA ARG A 29 16.39 -26.92 20.13
C ARG A 29 15.22 -26.98 21.11
N PRO A 30 15.42 -27.45 22.36
CA PRO A 30 14.33 -27.70 23.32
C PRO A 30 13.60 -26.42 23.77
N ASN A 31 14.26 -25.27 23.72
CA ASN A 31 13.69 -23.96 24.10
C ASN A 31 13.20 -23.15 22.89
N MET A 32 13.03 -23.79 21.73
CA MET A 32 12.64 -23.09 20.51
C MET A 32 11.19 -22.63 20.56
N ARG A 33 10.93 -21.39 20.13
CA ARG A 33 9.59 -20.79 20.13
C ARG A 33 8.98 -20.83 18.73
N PHE A 34 7.91 -21.59 18.60
CA PHE A 34 7.13 -21.65 17.37
C PHE A 34 6.03 -20.59 17.36
N VAL A 35 5.78 -20.04 16.16
CA VAL A 35 4.64 -19.16 15.92
C VAL A 35 3.46 -20.08 15.61
N PRO A 36 2.31 -19.93 16.29
CA PRO A 36 1.16 -20.77 16.01
C PRO A 36 0.72 -20.62 14.56
N ILE A 37 0.28 -21.72 13.96
CA ILE A 37 -0.33 -21.71 12.63
C ILE A 37 -1.67 -20.99 12.76
N LYS A 38 -1.92 -20.02 11.87
CA LYS A 38 -3.17 -19.27 11.85
C LYS A 38 -4.31 -20.17 11.39
N THR A 39 -5.48 -20.00 11.97
CA THR A 39 -6.69 -20.65 11.46
C THR A 39 -7.08 -20.04 10.12
N GLU A 40 -7.84 -20.78 9.31
CA GLU A 40 -8.35 -20.28 8.02
C GLU A 40 -9.18 -19.00 8.20
N GLU A 41 -9.98 -18.93 9.26
CA GLU A 41 -10.76 -17.74 9.63
C GLU A 41 -9.86 -16.54 9.94
N GLN A 42 -8.78 -16.73 10.72
CA GLN A 42 -7.80 -15.68 11.00
C GLN A 42 -7.12 -15.20 9.72
N GLN A 43 -6.77 -16.12 8.81
CA GLN A 43 -6.19 -15.78 7.53
C GLN A 43 -7.17 -15.01 6.63
N ALA A 44 -8.46 -15.36 6.65
CA ALA A 44 -9.51 -14.64 5.94
C ALA A 44 -9.70 -13.21 6.48
N VAL A 45 -9.69 -13.02 7.81
CA VAL A 45 -9.73 -11.68 8.41
C VAL A 45 -8.52 -10.85 7.97
N LEU A 46 -7.30 -11.42 8.01
CA LEU A 46 -6.10 -10.72 7.53
C LEU A 46 -6.16 -10.38 6.03
N MET A 47 -6.80 -11.23 5.22
CA MET A 47 -7.02 -10.95 3.81
C MET A 47 -7.89 -9.70 3.61
N VAL A 48 -8.96 -9.55 4.39
CA VAL A 48 -9.82 -8.35 4.36
C VAL A 48 -9.01 -7.08 4.65
N HIS A 49 -8.17 -7.09 5.70
CA HIS A 49 -7.30 -5.96 6.03
C HIS A 49 -6.31 -5.66 4.90
N ARG A 50 -5.70 -6.69 4.31
CA ARG A 50 -4.72 -6.53 3.24
C ARG A 50 -5.34 -5.89 1.99
N VAL A 51 -6.46 -6.41 1.52
CA VAL A 51 -7.15 -5.90 0.34
C VAL A 51 -7.58 -4.45 0.55
N ARG A 52 -8.13 -4.13 1.72
CA ARG A 52 -8.45 -2.75 2.09
C ARG A 52 -7.22 -1.83 2.04
N SER A 53 -6.11 -2.22 2.65
CA SER A 53 -4.88 -1.40 2.66
C SER A 53 -4.34 -1.17 1.24
N LEU A 54 -4.41 -2.18 0.36
CA LEU A 54 -4.06 -2.04 -1.05
C LEU A 54 -4.96 -1.00 -1.74
N MET A 55 -6.28 -1.10 -1.58
CA MET A 55 -7.22 -0.15 -2.17
C MET A 55 -7.02 1.29 -1.67
N VAL A 56 -6.68 1.49 -0.40
CA VAL A 56 -6.34 2.81 0.14
C VAL A 56 -5.09 3.37 -0.53
N GLY A 57 -4.09 2.53 -0.78
CA GLY A 57 -2.89 2.87 -1.54
C GLY A 57 -3.22 3.25 -2.99
N GLU A 58 -4.00 2.42 -3.68
CA GLU A 58 -4.46 2.66 -5.05
C GLU A 58 -5.21 3.98 -5.18
N ARG A 59 -6.14 4.26 -4.26
CA ARG A 59 -6.87 5.53 -4.22
C ARG A 59 -5.93 6.72 -4.10
N THR A 60 -4.93 6.62 -3.22
CA THR A 60 -3.96 7.71 -3.01
C THR A 60 -3.11 7.93 -4.26
N SER A 61 -2.67 6.84 -4.90
CA SER A 61 -1.96 6.90 -6.18
C SER A 61 -2.82 7.54 -7.28
N LEU A 62 -4.09 7.18 -7.37
CA LEU A 62 -5.03 7.71 -8.35
C LEU A 62 -5.28 9.20 -8.15
N VAL A 63 -5.48 9.65 -6.90
CA VAL A 63 -5.60 11.08 -6.56
C VAL A 63 -4.35 11.85 -7.00
N ASN A 64 -3.15 11.31 -6.73
CA ASN A 64 -1.91 11.96 -7.14
C ASN A 64 -1.73 11.99 -8.66
N GLN A 65 -2.10 10.90 -9.35
CA GLN A 65 -2.07 10.83 -10.80
C GLN A 65 -3.00 11.87 -11.44
N ILE A 66 -4.25 11.97 -10.97
CA ILE A 66 -5.20 12.99 -11.45
C ILE A 66 -4.62 14.39 -11.28
N ARG A 67 -4.06 14.69 -10.11
CA ARG A 67 -3.45 16.00 -9.83
C ARG A 67 -2.26 16.30 -10.73
N GLY A 68 -1.38 15.31 -10.95
CA GLY A 68 -0.23 15.46 -11.84
C GLY A 68 -0.66 15.75 -13.27
N LEU A 69 -1.60 14.98 -13.80
CA LEU A 69 -2.10 15.17 -15.17
C LEU A 69 -2.83 16.51 -15.33
N LEU A 70 -3.64 16.94 -14.36
CA LEU A 70 -4.30 18.26 -14.44
C LEU A 70 -3.28 19.40 -14.47
N SER A 71 -2.15 19.26 -13.76
CA SER A 71 -1.12 20.30 -13.74
C SER A 71 -0.44 20.50 -15.10
N GLU A 72 -0.42 19.48 -15.96
CA GLU A 72 0.08 19.60 -17.34
C GLU A 72 -0.80 20.53 -18.19
N PHE A 73 -2.08 20.68 -17.83
CA PHE A 73 -3.03 21.61 -18.44
C PHE A 73 -3.14 22.94 -17.67
N GLY A 74 -2.20 23.23 -16.75
CA GLY A 74 -2.20 24.45 -15.95
C GLY A 74 -3.22 24.47 -14.79
N ILE A 75 -3.95 23.38 -14.57
CA ILE A 75 -4.96 23.29 -13.51
C ILE A 75 -4.32 22.65 -12.27
N VAL A 76 -4.01 23.47 -11.26
CA VAL A 76 -3.32 23.00 -10.05
C VAL A 76 -4.30 22.79 -8.91
N LEU A 77 -4.47 21.54 -8.49
CA LEU A 77 -5.29 21.19 -7.33
C LEU A 77 -4.47 21.07 -6.03
N PRO A 78 -4.99 21.59 -4.90
CA PRO A 78 -4.37 21.40 -3.59
C PRO A 78 -4.20 19.92 -3.22
N GLN A 79 -3.28 19.63 -2.30
CA GLN A 79 -3.05 18.26 -1.85
C GLN A 79 -4.28 17.70 -1.12
N GLY A 80 -4.55 16.43 -1.38
CA GLY A 80 -5.54 15.65 -0.64
C GLY A 80 -6.73 15.20 -1.48
N ARG A 81 -7.30 14.06 -1.08
CA ARG A 81 -8.42 13.42 -1.77
C ARG A 81 -9.68 14.29 -1.85
N CYS A 82 -9.92 15.11 -0.83
CA CYS A 82 -11.15 15.90 -0.72
C CYS A 82 -11.25 16.92 -1.86
N HIS A 83 -10.14 17.60 -2.16
CA HIS A 83 -10.06 18.58 -3.25
C HIS A 83 -10.34 17.95 -4.61
N VAL A 84 -9.71 16.81 -4.90
CA VAL A 84 -9.98 16.08 -6.17
C VAL A 84 -11.43 15.61 -6.21
N ARG A 85 -11.97 15.11 -5.10
CA ARG A 85 -13.35 14.60 -5.06
C ARG A 85 -14.39 15.69 -5.30
N SER A 86 -14.18 16.90 -4.74
CA SER A 86 -15.14 18.00 -4.84
C SER A 86 -14.97 18.87 -6.07
N GLN A 87 -13.73 19.12 -6.52
CA GLN A 87 -13.46 20.12 -7.56
C GLN A 87 -13.39 19.51 -8.97
N LEU A 88 -13.00 18.23 -9.11
CA LEU A 88 -12.85 17.62 -10.44
C LEU A 88 -14.15 17.65 -11.27
N PRO A 89 -15.35 17.35 -10.74
CA PRO A 89 -16.58 17.46 -11.52
C PRO A 89 -16.80 18.86 -12.09
N GLY A 90 -16.58 19.89 -11.27
CA GLY A 90 -16.72 21.28 -11.71
C GLY A 90 -15.72 21.65 -12.81
N ILE A 91 -14.48 21.17 -12.72
CA ILE A 91 -13.48 21.34 -13.78
C ILE A 91 -13.93 20.66 -15.08
N LEU A 92 -14.54 19.48 -15.01
CA LEU A 92 -14.98 18.75 -16.20
C LEU A 92 -16.22 19.37 -16.86
N GLU A 93 -17.06 20.05 -16.09
CA GLU A 93 -18.26 20.75 -16.57
C GLU A 93 -17.96 22.17 -17.08
N ASP A 94 -16.89 22.79 -16.59
CA ASP A 94 -16.46 24.11 -17.02
C ASP A 94 -15.93 24.07 -18.47
N ALA A 95 -16.75 24.58 -19.39
CA ALA A 95 -16.45 24.66 -20.82
C ALA A 95 -15.48 25.81 -21.16
N GLU A 96 -15.22 26.74 -20.23
CA GLU A 96 -14.29 27.85 -20.44
C GLU A 96 -12.83 27.42 -20.24
N ASN A 97 -12.59 26.36 -19.47
CA ASN A 97 -11.23 25.82 -19.38
C ASN A 97 -10.82 25.11 -20.69
N GLU A 98 -9.58 25.34 -21.11
CA GLU A 98 -8.99 24.88 -22.37
C GLU A 98 -8.70 23.36 -22.39
N LEU A 99 -9.35 22.58 -21.53
CA LEU A 99 -9.13 21.15 -21.40
C LEU A 99 -9.70 20.41 -22.62
N PRO A 100 -8.87 19.68 -23.39
CA PRO A 100 -9.33 18.95 -24.57
C PRO A 100 -10.39 17.89 -24.22
N VAL A 101 -11.32 17.65 -25.15
CA VAL A 101 -12.42 16.67 -24.97
C VAL A 101 -11.91 15.29 -24.56
N VAL A 102 -10.85 14.80 -25.21
CA VAL A 102 -10.23 13.50 -24.87
C VAL A 102 -9.71 13.47 -23.43
N ALA A 103 -9.10 14.56 -22.96
CA ALA A 103 -8.62 14.64 -21.58
C ALA A 103 -9.81 14.63 -20.60
N ARG A 104 -10.90 15.34 -20.91
CA ARG A 104 -12.13 15.33 -20.09
C ARG A 104 -12.71 13.93 -19.92
N GLU A 105 -12.79 13.15 -21.00
CA GLU A 105 -13.26 11.77 -20.96
C GLU A 105 -12.36 10.88 -20.08
N VAL A 106 -11.03 11.01 -20.22
CA VAL A 106 -10.07 10.28 -19.39
C VAL A 106 -10.24 10.64 -17.91
N PHE A 107 -10.33 11.93 -17.58
CA PHE A 107 -10.54 12.37 -16.20
C PHE A 107 -11.89 11.93 -15.63
N ALA A 108 -12.96 11.92 -16.43
CA ALA A 108 -14.26 11.41 -16.02
C ALA A 108 -14.19 9.91 -15.65
N ASN A 109 -13.48 9.11 -16.45
CA ASN A 109 -13.25 7.69 -16.15
C ASN A 109 -12.43 7.49 -14.88
N GLN A 110 -11.38 8.29 -14.69
CA GLN A 110 -10.54 8.24 -13.49
C GLN A 110 -11.32 8.69 -12.24
N TYR A 111 -12.21 9.67 -12.38
CA TYR A 111 -13.11 10.10 -11.31
C TYR A 111 -14.08 9.00 -10.91
N LYS A 112 -14.67 8.31 -11.88
CA LYS A 112 -15.55 7.16 -11.62
C LYS A 112 -14.81 6.07 -10.85
N ARG A 113 -13.59 5.73 -11.28
CA ARG A 113 -12.71 4.78 -10.57
C ARG A 113 -12.40 5.24 -9.15
N LEU A 114 -12.15 6.54 -8.93
CA LEU A 114 -11.94 7.11 -7.60
C LEU A 114 -13.18 6.91 -6.71
N CYS A 115 -14.38 7.18 -7.23
CA CYS A 115 -15.63 6.97 -6.52
C CYS A 115 -15.86 5.50 -6.16
N ASP A 116 -15.57 4.59 -7.09
CA ASP A 116 -15.68 3.15 -6.85
C ASP A 116 -14.70 2.65 -5.79
N LEU A 117 -13.46 3.15 -5.79
CA LEU A 117 -12.50 2.84 -4.73
C LEU A 117 -12.98 3.33 -3.37
N ASP A 118 -13.49 4.56 -3.26
CA ASP A 118 -14.02 5.07 -1.99
C ASP A 118 -15.19 4.22 -1.48
N ARG A 119 -16.11 3.84 -2.37
CA ARG A 119 -17.23 2.95 -2.03
C ARG A 119 -16.72 1.59 -1.54
N LYS A 120 -15.81 0.96 -2.28
CA LYS A 120 -15.26 -0.36 -1.95
C LYS A 120 -14.48 -0.36 -0.64
N ILE A 121 -13.70 0.69 -0.38
CA ILE A 121 -13.01 0.86 0.91
C ILE A 121 -14.05 0.95 2.04
N GLY A 122 -15.12 1.72 1.85
CA GLY A 122 -16.21 1.81 2.83
C GLY A 122 -16.94 0.48 3.07
N GLU A 123 -17.10 -0.36 2.05
CA GLU A 123 -17.63 -1.73 2.20
C GLU A 123 -16.71 -2.59 3.08
N TYR A 124 -15.39 -2.51 2.89
CA TYR A 124 -14.42 -3.21 3.73
C TYR A 124 -14.33 -2.65 5.15
N ASP A 125 -14.45 -1.33 5.34
CA ASP A 125 -14.53 -0.70 6.65
C ASP A 125 -15.70 -1.28 7.46
N LYS A 126 -16.90 -1.31 6.88
CA LYS A 126 -18.09 -1.91 7.49
C LYS A 126 -17.90 -3.39 7.78
N ARG A 127 -17.21 -4.13 6.88
CA ARG A 127 -16.93 -5.55 7.11
C ARG A 127 -16.00 -5.76 8.31
N ILE A 128 -14.97 -4.92 8.46
CA ILE A 128 -14.06 -4.95 9.61
C ILE A 128 -14.81 -4.60 10.91
N GLU A 129 -15.70 -3.59 10.87
CA GLU A 129 -16.55 -3.26 12.01
C GLU A 129 -17.44 -4.44 12.43
N ALA A 130 -18.07 -5.12 11.48
CA ALA A 130 -18.88 -6.30 11.77
C ALA A 130 -18.05 -7.44 12.39
N LEU A 131 -16.83 -7.67 11.88
CA LEU A 131 -15.90 -8.64 12.45
C LEU A 131 -15.50 -8.26 13.89
N ALA A 132 -15.25 -6.98 14.15
CA ALA A 132 -14.92 -6.49 15.49
C ALA A 132 -16.10 -6.66 16.47
N GLN A 133 -17.33 -6.46 16.02
CA GLN A 133 -18.52 -6.64 16.85
C GLN A 133 -18.90 -8.10 17.09
N ALA A 134 -18.44 -9.02 16.24
CA ALA A 134 -18.64 -10.46 16.43
C ALA A 134 -17.65 -11.06 17.43
N ASP A 135 -16.49 -10.44 17.64
CA ASP A 135 -15.40 -10.97 18.48
C ASP A 135 -15.32 -10.26 19.84
N GLU A 136 -15.53 -11.02 20.92
CA GLU A 136 -15.49 -10.51 22.29
C GLU A 136 -14.09 -10.01 22.70
N ASN A 137 -13.02 -10.61 22.18
CA ASN A 137 -11.67 -10.11 22.41
C ASN A 137 -11.44 -8.77 21.69
N ALA A 138 -12.05 -8.59 20.51
CA ALA A 138 -11.92 -7.35 19.75
C ALA A 138 -12.62 -6.20 20.49
N LYS A 139 -13.82 -6.46 21.02
CA LYS A 139 -14.54 -5.50 21.89
C LYS A 139 -13.72 -5.11 23.10
N ARG A 140 -13.11 -6.08 23.80
CA ARG A 140 -12.23 -5.81 24.95
C ARG A 140 -11.00 -5.00 24.56
N LEU A 141 -10.39 -5.24 23.41
CA LEU A 141 -9.27 -4.43 22.94
C LEU A 141 -9.69 -3.00 22.63
N MET A 142 -10.90 -2.81 22.09
CA MET A 142 -11.43 -1.49 21.75
C MET A 142 -11.79 -0.63 22.96
N THR A 143 -11.83 -1.18 24.19
CA THR A 143 -11.96 -0.35 25.40
C THR A 143 -10.68 0.41 25.73
N LEU A 144 -9.56 0.05 25.10
CA LEU A 144 -8.29 0.76 25.25
C LEU A 144 -8.30 2.03 24.39
N GLU A 145 -7.84 3.13 24.97
CA GLU A 145 -7.74 4.41 24.27
C GLU A 145 -6.85 4.28 23.02
N GLY A 146 -7.36 4.76 21.87
CA GLY A 146 -6.67 4.70 20.59
C GLY A 146 -6.76 3.37 19.84
N VAL A 147 -7.43 2.35 20.37
CA VAL A 147 -7.64 1.06 19.68
C VAL A 147 -9.01 1.01 19.02
N GLY A 148 -9.05 1.16 17.69
CA GLY A 148 -10.28 1.04 16.90
C GLY A 148 -10.50 -0.37 16.32
N PRO A 149 -11.64 -0.58 15.63
CA PRO A 149 -12.01 -1.86 15.01
C PRO A 149 -10.92 -2.45 14.10
N ILE A 150 -10.30 -1.59 13.27
CA ILE A 150 -9.23 -1.98 12.34
C ILE A 150 -8.03 -2.56 13.09
N THR A 151 -7.60 -1.89 14.17
CA THR A 151 -6.44 -2.31 14.95
C THR A 151 -6.75 -3.55 15.78
N ALA A 152 -7.91 -3.60 16.43
CA ALA A 152 -8.31 -4.70 17.30
C ALA A 152 -8.42 -6.02 16.53
N THR A 153 -9.14 -6.03 15.41
CA THR A 153 -9.34 -7.24 14.58
C THR A 153 -8.06 -7.71 13.91
N ALA A 154 -7.23 -6.78 13.41
CA ALA A 154 -5.92 -7.12 12.85
C ALA A 154 -5.00 -7.75 13.91
N LEU A 155 -5.02 -7.23 15.15
CA LEU A 155 -4.20 -7.74 16.24
C LEU A 155 -4.58 -9.18 16.60
N ILE A 156 -5.87 -9.43 16.77
CA ILE A 156 -6.38 -10.76 17.11
C ILE A 156 -6.08 -11.76 16.00
N ALA A 157 -6.37 -11.40 14.75
CA ALA A 157 -6.12 -12.28 13.61
C ALA A 157 -4.61 -12.54 13.37
N THR A 158 -3.74 -11.63 13.79
CA THR A 158 -2.29 -11.81 13.67
C THR A 158 -1.73 -12.74 14.76
N VAL A 159 -2.20 -12.61 15.99
CA VAL A 159 -1.61 -13.24 17.19
C VAL A 159 -2.28 -14.57 17.54
N GLY A 160 -3.57 -14.73 17.22
CA GLY A 160 -4.36 -15.90 17.55
C GLY A 160 -4.69 -16.01 19.04
N ASP A 161 -3.72 -16.35 19.89
CA ASP A 161 -3.91 -16.38 21.36
C ASP A 161 -3.29 -15.15 22.02
N VAL A 162 -4.16 -14.28 22.56
CA VAL A 162 -3.79 -13.04 23.26
C VAL A 162 -2.85 -13.29 24.45
N ARG A 163 -2.81 -14.50 25.02
CA ARG A 163 -1.87 -14.86 26.11
C ARG A 163 -0.41 -14.88 25.65
N THR A 164 -0.15 -15.04 24.36
CA THR A 164 1.21 -14.96 23.79
C THR A 164 1.73 -13.50 23.72
N LEU A 165 0.83 -12.53 23.83
CA LEU A 165 1.13 -11.09 23.72
C LEU A 165 1.91 -10.55 24.92
N LYS A 166 1.86 -11.24 26.07
CA LYS A 166 2.57 -10.87 27.32
C LYS A 166 4.11 -10.80 27.19
N ARG A 167 4.69 -11.19 26.05
CA ARG A 167 6.16 -11.31 25.87
C ARG A 167 6.72 -10.80 24.52
N GLN A 168 5.99 -10.00 23.74
CA GLN A 168 6.49 -9.51 22.44
C GLN A 168 6.36 -7.98 22.26
N PRO A 169 7.45 -7.19 22.39
CA PRO A 169 7.43 -5.74 22.16
C PRO A 169 7.31 -5.33 20.67
N ALA A 170 7.35 -6.28 19.73
CA ALA A 170 7.39 -6.02 18.29
C ALA A 170 6.01 -5.98 17.58
N ILE A 171 4.91 -6.22 18.28
CA ILE A 171 3.59 -6.34 17.61
C ILE A 171 3.04 -4.97 17.20
N PHE A 172 3.38 -3.90 17.93
CA PHE A 172 3.03 -2.53 17.54
C PHE A 172 3.65 -2.14 16.19
N SER A 173 4.83 -2.66 15.81
CA SER A 173 5.46 -2.33 14.52
C SER A 173 4.81 -3.04 13.34
N LEU A 174 4.23 -4.24 13.51
CA LEU A 174 3.46 -4.93 12.47
C LEU A 174 2.07 -4.30 12.26
N ALA A 175 1.40 -3.89 13.33
CA ALA A 175 0.18 -3.09 13.24
C ALA A 175 0.44 -1.71 12.60
N ARG A 176 1.61 -1.09 12.87
CA ARG A 176 2.08 0.13 12.17
C ARG A 176 2.52 -0.13 10.73
N ALA A 177 3.17 -1.23 10.41
CA ALA A 177 3.59 -1.54 9.05
C ALA A 177 2.39 -1.83 8.13
N CYS A 178 1.33 -2.43 8.69
CA CYS A 178 0.08 -2.63 7.95
C CYS A 178 -0.72 -1.34 7.73
N THR A 179 -0.45 -0.27 8.52
CA THR A 179 -1.08 1.05 8.41
C THR A 179 -0.18 2.13 7.77
N GLN A 180 1.15 1.96 7.74
CA GLN A 180 2.11 3.02 7.43
C GLN A 180 3.26 2.54 6.51
N THR A 181 2.99 2.22 5.24
CA THR A 181 4.07 1.98 4.26
C THR A 181 3.92 2.76 2.94
N VAL A 182 3.05 3.76 2.85
CA VAL A 182 2.98 4.61 1.63
C VAL A 182 3.16 6.11 1.91
N VAL A 183 2.84 6.61 3.10
CA VAL A 183 2.83 8.06 3.34
C VAL A 183 4.22 8.66 3.61
N ASN A 184 5.18 7.92 4.18
CA ASN A 184 6.40 8.55 4.71
C ASN A 184 7.58 8.63 3.71
N ARG A 185 7.49 8.05 2.51
CA ARG A 185 8.58 8.13 1.50
C ARG A 185 8.39 9.23 0.45
N TRP A 186 7.20 9.84 0.39
CA TRP A 186 6.84 10.78 -0.70
C TRP A 186 6.44 12.18 -0.23
N SER A 187 6.42 12.42 1.09
CA SER A 187 6.12 13.74 1.67
C SER A 187 7.32 14.70 1.67
N SER A 188 8.52 14.24 1.32
CA SER A 188 9.76 15.06 1.30
C SER A 188 10.27 15.42 -0.10
N ALA A 189 9.56 15.06 -1.16
CA ALA A 189 9.86 15.56 -2.50
C ALA A 189 9.23 16.95 -2.67
N THR A 190 9.95 17.98 -2.22
CA THR A 190 9.74 19.34 -2.73
C THR A 190 9.96 19.30 -4.24
N TRP A 191 8.88 19.47 -4.99
CA TRP A 191 8.91 19.53 -6.45
C TRP A 191 9.78 20.72 -6.89
N PRO A 192 10.82 20.52 -7.74
CA PRO A 192 11.53 21.63 -8.34
C PRO A 192 10.70 22.24 -9.48
N ASP A 193 10.89 23.55 -9.66
CA ASP A 193 10.21 24.44 -10.61
C ASP A 193 9.98 23.87 -12.04
N HIS A 194 8.92 24.35 -12.67
CA HIS A 194 8.36 24.02 -13.99
C HIS A 194 9.40 23.96 -15.12
N GLN A 195 10.53 24.68 -15.01
CA GLN A 195 11.61 24.63 -16.01
C GLN A 195 12.43 23.32 -16.00
N THR A 196 12.51 22.60 -14.89
CA THR A 196 13.28 21.35 -14.81
C THR A 196 12.58 20.17 -15.47
N TRP A 197 11.24 20.16 -15.49
CA TRP A 197 10.43 19.12 -16.14
C TRP A 197 10.51 19.15 -17.67
N ARG A 198 10.61 20.34 -18.30
CA ARG A 198 10.81 20.44 -19.76
C ARG A 198 12.11 19.81 -20.25
N ARG A 199 13.17 19.76 -19.44
CA ARG A 199 14.46 19.17 -19.84
C ARG A 199 14.44 17.63 -19.83
N LEU A 200 13.61 17.02 -18.99
CA LEU A 200 13.50 15.56 -18.90
C LEU A 200 12.55 14.99 -19.96
N SER A 201 11.52 15.74 -20.37
CA SER A 201 10.56 15.29 -21.39
C SER A 201 11.09 15.38 -22.82
N VAL A 202 12.03 16.29 -23.13
CA VAL A 202 12.58 16.45 -24.49
C VAL A 202 13.56 15.31 -24.87
N ASN A 203 14.18 14.64 -23.90
CA ASN A 203 15.13 13.54 -24.18
C ASN A 203 14.48 12.14 -24.28
N ALA A 204 13.15 12.03 -24.11
CA ALA A 204 12.44 10.75 -24.15
C ALA A 204 11.69 10.48 -25.47
N ALA A 205 11.87 11.33 -26.48
CA ALA A 205 11.18 11.21 -27.77
C ALA A 205 12.15 11.29 -28.97
N ASP A 206 12.94 10.24 -29.20
CA ASP A 206 13.38 9.91 -30.55
C ASP A 206 13.24 8.40 -30.83
N PRO A 207 12.17 7.98 -31.55
CA PRO A 207 12.00 6.62 -32.02
C PRO A 207 12.28 6.48 -33.53
N ARG A 208 13.34 7.10 -34.07
CA ARG A 208 13.77 6.84 -35.46
C ARG A 208 15.29 6.72 -35.62
N SER A 209 15.82 5.51 -35.38
CA SER A 209 16.99 5.01 -36.13
C SER A 209 17.26 3.54 -35.81
N SER A 210 16.55 2.65 -36.50
CA SER A 210 16.97 1.25 -36.69
C SER A 210 16.86 0.94 -38.18
N ARG A 211 17.99 1.00 -38.91
CA ARG A 211 18.20 0.28 -40.17
C ARG A 211 19.58 -0.35 -40.15
N CYS A 212 19.60 -1.65 -40.40
CA CYS A 212 20.78 -2.46 -40.65
C CYS A 212 21.27 -2.32 -42.11
N HIS A 213 22.52 -2.78 -42.33
CA HIS A 213 23.32 -2.91 -43.57
C HIS A 213 24.11 -1.66 -43.98
N ALA A 214 25.41 -1.69 -44.30
CA ALA A 214 26.36 -2.76 -44.62
C ALA A 214 27.82 -2.32 -44.33
N LEU A 215 28.76 -3.28 -44.20
CA LEU A 215 30.22 -3.05 -44.38
C LEU A 215 30.50 -2.71 -45.86
N PRO A 216 31.56 -1.93 -46.19
CA PRO A 216 32.82 -2.59 -46.57
C PRO A 216 34.14 -1.86 -46.20
N ASP A 217 35.19 -2.70 -46.20
CA ASP A 217 36.62 -2.54 -46.50
C ASP A 217 37.49 -1.55 -45.72
N GLU A 218 38.32 -2.11 -44.81
CA GLU A 218 39.78 -2.26 -44.99
C GLU A 218 40.24 -3.62 -44.43
#